data_AF-A0A7C3MFM8-F1
#
_entry.id   AF-A0A7C3MFM8-F1
#
_cell.length_a   1.000
_cell.length_b   1.000
_cell.length_c   1.000
_cell.angle_alpha   90.00
_cell.angle_beta   90.00
_cell.angle_gamma   90.00
#
_symmetry.space_group_name_H-M   'P 1'
#
loop_
_entity.id
_entity.type
_entity.pdbx_description
1 polymer ?
#
loop_
_entity_poly.entity_id
_entity_poly.type
_entity_poly.pdbx_seq_one_letter_code
_entity_poly.pdbx_strand_id
1 'polypeptide(L)'
;MKKFCLFLALFLIIVILGIYIWKSLEVKGLEKRMEEQKIILTKRAQGLMESKTKDFLRLSVIPLCWAVQKEMVSGNLGLIDSYFIELVKEKNMKLILLSNMEGKILVSTDKSLEGKEVFSIIPMELMDLGSIKIEEDINENIRVVAPIFNLNQKIGILVIVYKKEKVSLEEKE
;
A
#
# COMPACT_ATOMS: atom_id res chain seq x y z
N MET A 1 41.69 32.21 -54.36
CA MET A 1 40.76 31.05 -54.41
C MET A 1 41.00 30.03 -53.29
N LYS A 2 42.19 29.40 -53.14
CA LYS A 2 42.44 28.38 -52.09
C LYS A 2 42.14 28.81 -50.64
N LYS A 3 42.50 30.05 -50.26
CA LYS A 3 42.22 30.60 -48.92
C LYS A 3 40.71 30.76 -48.65
N PHE A 4 39.92 31.06 -49.68
CA PHE A 4 38.46 31.23 -49.56
C PHE A 4 37.76 29.87 -49.37
N CYS A 5 38.20 28.83 -50.07
CA CYS A 5 37.72 27.46 -49.84
C CYS A 5 38.05 26.93 -48.43
N LEU A 6 39.22 27.28 -47.89
CA LEU A 6 39.61 26.93 -46.51
C LEU A 6 38.72 27.61 -45.47
N PHE A 7 38.43 28.91 -45.65
CA PHE A 7 37.50 29.64 -44.78
C PHE A 7 36.08 29.07 -44.85
N LEU A 8 35.59 28.71 -46.04
CA LEU A 8 34.28 28.10 -46.22
C LEU A 8 34.17 26.74 -45.51
N ALA A 9 35.19 25.89 -45.65
CA ALA A 9 35.25 24.58 -45.00
C ALA A 9 35.28 24.71 -43.47
N LEU A 10 36.05 25.65 -42.93
CA LEU A 10 36.12 25.92 -41.49
C LEU A 10 34.77 26.40 -40.94
N PHE A 11 34.09 27.30 -41.66
CA PHE A 11 32.76 27.78 -41.28
C PHE A 11 31.74 26.63 -41.21
N LEU A 12 31.78 25.72 -42.20
CA LEU A 12 30.86 24.58 -42.26
C LEU A 12 31.06 23.60 -41.09
N ILE A 13 32.32 23.39 -40.68
CA ILE A 13 32.66 22.59 -39.48
C ILE A 13 32.13 23.24 -38.20
N ILE A 14 32.25 24.56 -38.07
CA ILE A 14 31.75 25.31 -36.91
C ILE A 14 30.22 25.20 -36.80
N VAL A 15 29.51 25.29 -37.94
CA VAL A 15 28.05 25.13 -37.98
C VAL A 15 27.64 23.71 -37.55
N ILE A 16 28.33 22.68 -38.03
CA ILE A 16 28.05 21.28 -37.63
C ILE A 16 28.28 21.08 -36.13
N LEU A 17 29.37 21.61 -35.58
CA LEU A 17 29.67 21.55 -34.15
C LEU A 17 28.60 22.28 -33.31
N GLY A 18 28.16 23.46 -33.77
CA GLY A 18 27.09 24.22 -33.11
C GLY A 18 25.77 23.44 -33.04
N ILE A 19 25.36 22.80 -34.13
CA ILE A 19 24.16 21.95 -34.19
C ILE A 19 24.29 20.75 -33.24
N TYR A 20 25.47 20.11 -33.21
CA TYR A 20 25.71 18.95 -32.35
C TYR A 20 25.62 19.31 -30.86
N ILE A 21 26.22 20.43 -30.46
CA ILE A 21 26.19 20.92 -29.07
C ILE A 21 24.76 21.26 -28.65
N TRP A 22 24.00 21.97 -29.51
CA TRP A 22 22.61 22.32 -29.22
C TRP A 22 21.75 21.06 -29.04
N LYS A 23 21.85 20.10 -29.97
CA LYS A 23 21.12 18.84 -29.90
C LYS A 23 21.45 18.05 -28.64
N SER A 24 22.73 18.02 -28.22
CA SER A 24 23.13 17.32 -26.99
C SER A 24 22.51 17.94 -25.74
N LEU A 25 22.40 19.28 -25.68
CA LEU A 25 21.76 19.97 -24.56
C LEU A 25 20.23 19.73 -24.53
N GLU A 26 19.59 19.75 -25.70
CA GLU A 26 18.14 19.51 -25.83
C GLU A 26 17.76 18.07 -25.45
N VAL A 27 18.55 17.08 -25.91
CA VAL A 27 18.34 15.67 -25.55
C VAL A 27 18.49 15.45 -24.05
N LYS A 28 19.54 15.99 -23.42
CA LYS A 28 19.71 15.90 -21.96
C LYS A 28 18.57 16.57 -21.19
N GLY A 29 18.06 17.70 -21.71
CA GLY A 29 16.90 18.39 -21.14
C GLY A 29 15.60 17.59 -21.25
N LEU A 30 15.41 16.89 -22.38
CA LEU A 30 14.26 16.02 -22.62
C LEU A 30 14.30 14.76 -21.75
N GLU A 31 15.44 14.08 -21.67
CA GLU A 31 15.65 12.90 -20.82
C GLU A 31 15.33 13.21 -19.36
N LYS A 32 15.83 14.34 -18.84
CA LYS A 32 15.55 14.77 -17.46
C LYS A 32 14.06 15.01 -17.22
N ARG A 33 13.37 15.68 -18.15
CA ARG A 33 11.92 15.92 -18.06
C ARG A 33 11.12 14.63 -18.13
N MET A 34 11.52 13.68 -18.97
CA MET A 34 10.87 12.38 -19.06
C MET A 34 11.03 11.60 -17.74
N GLU A 35 12.22 11.63 -17.14
CA GLU A 35 12.48 10.97 -15.87
C GLU A 35 11.66 11.60 -14.73
N GLU A 36 11.64 12.93 -14.65
CA GLU A 36 10.79 13.65 -13.69
C GLU A 36 9.30 13.32 -13.89
N GLN A 37 8.83 13.26 -15.14
CA GLN A 37 7.45 12.88 -15.45
C GLN A 37 7.16 11.43 -15.07
N LYS A 38 8.08 10.48 -15.34
CA LYS A 38 7.95 9.07 -14.92
C LYS A 38 7.82 8.98 -13.40
N ILE A 39 8.66 9.68 -12.65
CA ILE A 39 8.61 9.72 -11.18
C ILE A 39 7.25 10.28 -10.70
N ILE A 40 6.80 11.41 -11.26
CA ILE A 40 5.53 12.04 -10.89
C ILE A 40 4.34 11.11 -11.20
N LEU A 41 4.34 10.49 -12.38
CA LEU A 41 3.29 9.57 -12.81
C LEU A 41 3.25 8.31 -11.92
N THR A 42 4.41 7.73 -11.63
CA THR A 42 4.52 6.56 -10.73
C THR A 42 4.01 6.90 -9.33
N LYS A 43 4.39 8.06 -8.79
CA LYS A 43 3.95 8.52 -7.48
C LYS A 43 2.44 8.77 -7.43
N ARG A 44 1.87 9.36 -8.49
CA ARG A 44 0.41 9.54 -8.61
C ARG A 44 -0.32 8.22 -8.73
N ALA A 45 0.18 7.31 -9.56
CA ALA A 45 -0.38 5.97 -9.72
C ALA A 45 -0.35 5.19 -8.39
N GLN A 46 0.77 5.24 -7.68
CA GLN A 46 0.93 4.65 -6.36
C GLN A 46 -0.09 5.21 -5.36
N GLY A 47 -0.25 6.54 -5.30
CA GLY A 47 -1.21 7.18 -4.40
C GLY A 47 -2.67 6.84 -4.72
N LEU A 48 -3.03 6.80 -6.01
CA LEU A 48 -4.36 6.38 -6.45
C LEU A 48 -4.64 4.91 -6.13
N MET A 49 -3.67 4.03 -6.37
CA MET A 49 -3.78 2.61 -6.05
C MET A 49 -3.94 2.39 -4.56
N GLU A 50 -3.11 3.04 -3.74
CA GLU A 50 -3.20 2.98 -2.29
C GLU A 50 -4.56 3.46 -1.76
N SER A 51 -5.06 4.61 -2.26
CA SER A 51 -6.38 5.11 -1.89
C SER A 51 -7.48 4.10 -2.22
N LYS A 52 -7.47 3.56 -3.44
CA LYS A 52 -8.44 2.54 -3.87
C LYS A 52 -8.35 1.26 -3.04
N THR A 53 -7.14 0.82 -2.69
CA THR A 53 -6.93 -0.32 -1.82
C THR A 53 -7.52 -0.07 -0.43
N LYS A 54 -7.29 1.11 0.17
CA LYS A 54 -7.88 1.48 1.46
C LYS A 54 -9.41 1.49 1.40
N ASP A 55 -10.00 2.05 0.34
CA ASP A 55 -11.45 2.07 0.15
C ASP A 55 -12.03 0.66 0.01
N PHE A 56 -11.39 -0.20 -0.78
CA PHE A 56 -11.82 -1.59 -0.95
C PHE A 56 -11.73 -2.36 0.37
N LEU A 57 -10.59 -2.26 1.08
CA LEU A 57 -10.42 -2.89 2.39
C LEU A 57 -11.49 -2.42 3.38
N ARG A 58 -11.84 -1.13 3.37
CA ARG A 58 -12.92 -0.59 4.20
C ARG A 58 -14.25 -1.26 3.88
N LEU A 59 -14.59 -1.36 2.60
CA LEU A 59 -15.85 -1.95 2.14
C LEU A 59 -15.91 -3.45 2.44
N SER A 60 -14.81 -4.18 2.26
CA SER A 60 -14.72 -5.62 2.52
C SER A 60 -14.77 -5.97 4.02
N VAL A 61 -14.24 -5.10 4.88
CA VAL A 61 -14.23 -5.33 6.34
C VAL A 61 -15.63 -5.22 6.95
N ILE A 62 -16.52 -4.39 6.42
CA ILE A 62 -17.88 -4.22 6.95
C ILE A 62 -18.66 -5.55 7.03
N PRO A 63 -18.85 -6.31 5.93
CA PRO A 63 -19.55 -7.58 5.97
C PRO A 63 -18.79 -8.64 6.77
N LEU A 64 -17.46 -8.61 6.77
CA LEU A 64 -16.65 -9.51 7.60
C LEU A 64 -16.90 -9.25 9.08
N CYS A 65 -16.96 -7.99 9.52
CA CYS A 65 -17.31 -7.65 10.90
C CYS A 65 -18.68 -8.19 11.29
N TRP A 66 -19.69 -8.16 10.40
CA TRP A 66 -21.00 -8.75 10.68
C TRP A 66 -20.94 -10.27 10.82
N ALA A 67 -20.20 -10.94 9.94
CA ALA A 67 -20.00 -12.39 10.02
C ALA A 67 -19.28 -12.77 11.33
N VAL A 68 -18.21 -12.06 11.68
CA VAL A 68 -17.47 -12.28 12.92
C VAL A 68 -18.32 -11.96 14.14
N GLN A 69 -19.07 -10.85 14.15
CA GLN A 69 -20.00 -10.49 15.22
C GLN A 69 -20.98 -11.63 15.51
N LYS A 70 -21.64 -12.14 14.46
CA LYS A 70 -22.62 -13.22 14.59
C LYS A 70 -22.03 -14.46 15.25
N GLU A 71 -20.84 -14.86 14.81
CA GLU A 71 -20.17 -16.05 15.34
C GLU A 71 -19.58 -15.81 16.73
N MET A 72 -19.10 -14.60 17.05
CA MET A 72 -18.68 -14.23 18.39
C MET A 72 -19.83 -14.30 19.39
N VAL A 73 -21.00 -13.77 19.05
CA VAL A 73 -22.21 -13.84 19.88
C VAL A 73 -22.66 -15.28 20.06
N SER A 74 -22.45 -16.13 19.05
CA SER A 74 -22.77 -17.56 19.10
C SER A 74 -21.68 -18.41 19.78
N GLY A 75 -20.56 -17.82 20.20
CA GLY A 75 -19.42 -18.53 20.80
C GLY A 75 -18.62 -19.41 19.83
N ASN A 76 -18.82 -19.25 18.52
CA ASN A 76 -18.26 -20.11 17.48
C ASN A 76 -16.93 -19.58 16.92
N LEU A 77 -15.89 -19.58 17.77
CA LEU A 77 -14.55 -19.09 17.38
C LEU A 77 -13.91 -19.94 16.28
N GLY A 78 -14.24 -21.23 16.17
CA GLY A 78 -13.69 -22.11 15.13
C GLY A 78 -14.14 -21.73 13.72
N LEU A 79 -15.36 -21.22 13.56
CA LEU A 79 -15.82 -20.74 12.26
C LEU A 79 -15.16 -19.40 11.88
N ILE A 80 -14.94 -18.51 12.86
CA ILE A 80 -14.16 -17.28 12.66
C ILE A 80 -12.74 -17.64 12.18
N ASP A 81 -12.10 -18.61 12.81
CA ASP A 81 -10.77 -19.09 12.40
C ASP A 81 -10.76 -19.59 10.95
N SER A 82 -11.78 -20.36 10.57
CA SER A 82 -11.92 -20.87 9.20
C SER A 82 -12.03 -19.73 8.18
N TYR A 83 -12.78 -18.67 8.49
CA TYR A 83 -12.85 -17.48 7.62
C TYR A 83 -11.49 -16.79 7.49
N PHE A 84 -10.78 -16.63 8.60
CA PHE A 84 -9.49 -15.93 8.61
C PHE A 84 -8.42 -16.71 7.85
N ILE A 85 -8.37 -18.03 8.02
CA ILE A 85 -7.45 -18.92 7.31
C ILE A 85 -7.70 -18.88 5.81
N GLU A 86 -8.96 -18.76 5.36
CA GLU A 86 -9.25 -18.64 3.94
C GLU A 86 -8.86 -17.26 3.39
N LEU A 87 -9.24 -16.18 4.10
CA LEU A 87 -8.95 -14.81 3.67
C LEU A 87 -7.47 -14.47 3.63
N VAL A 88 -6.65 -15.02 4.54
CA VAL A 88 -5.21 -14.72 4.58
C VAL A 88 -4.43 -15.33 3.41
N LYS A 89 -5.02 -16.28 2.68
CA LYS A 89 -4.42 -16.84 1.46
C LYS A 89 -4.46 -15.87 0.29
N GLU A 90 -5.33 -14.86 0.36
CA GLU A 90 -5.45 -13.85 -0.68
C GLU A 90 -4.17 -13.02 -0.83
N LYS A 91 -3.91 -12.56 -2.06
CA LYS A 91 -2.70 -11.79 -2.37
C LYS A 91 -2.59 -10.60 -1.42
N ASN A 92 -1.39 -10.42 -0.85
CA ASN A 92 -1.02 -9.34 0.04
C ASN A 92 -1.71 -9.34 1.43
N MET A 93 -2.65 -10.25 1.73
CA MET A 93 -3.13 -10.41 3.10
C MET A 93 -2.00 -11.02 3.95
N LYS A 94 -1.64 -10.34 5.05
CA LYS A 94 -0.50 -10.74 5.90
C LYS A 94 -0.93 -11.37 7.21
N LEU A 95 -1.91 -10.77 7.85
CA LEU A 95 -2.36 -11.15 9.17
C LEU A 95 -3.83 -10.75 9.31
N ILE A 96 -4.64 -11.66 9.84
CA ILE A 96 -6.00 -11.37 10.30
C ILE A 96 -6.09 -11.91 11.72
N LEU A 97 -6.56 -11.08 12.64
CA LEU A 97 -6.77 -11.50 14.02
C LEU A 97 -7.98 -10.83 14.64
N LEU A 98 -8.50 -11.47 15.68
CA LEU A 98 -9.58 -10.99 16.51
C LEU A 98 -9.11 -10.95 17.96
N SER A 99 -9.27 -9.81 18.62
CA SER A 99 -9.07 -9.68 20.06
C SER A 99 -10.40 -9.47 20.78
N ASN A 100 -10.44 -9.83 22.06
CA ASN A 100 -11.50 -9.43 22.97
C ASN A 100 -11.32 -7.95 23.41
N MET A 101 -12.22 -7.50 24.27
CA MET A 101 -12.20 -6.15 24.83
C MET A 101 -11.03 -5.86 25.78
N GLU A 102 -10.42 -6.92 26.33
CA GLU A 102 -9.30 -6.81 27.27
C GLU A 102 -7.95 -6.69 26.53
N GLY A 103 -7.93 -6.91 25.21
CA GLY A 103 -6.72 -6.92 24.39
C GLY A 103 -6.16 -8.31 24.11
N LYS A 104 -6.76 -9.37 24.66
CA LYS A 104 -6.33 -10.75 24.41
C LYS A 104 -6.76 -11.21 23.01
N ILE A 105 -5.82 -11.72 22.24
CA ILE A 105 -6.06 -12.31 20.92
C ILE A 105 -6.79 -13.65 21.09
N LEU A 106 -8.00 -13.73 20.53
CA LEU A 106 -8.87 -14.91 20.58
C LEU A 106 -8.63 -15.85 19.39
N VAL A 107 -8.45 -15.28 18.19
CA VAL A 107 -8.27 -16.01 16.93
C VAL A 107 -7.26 -15.25 16.07
N SER A 108 -6.32 -15.95 15.46
CA SER A 108 -5.32 -15.34 14.58
C SER A 108 -4.88 -16.29 13.47
N THR A 109 -4.59 -15.74 12.29
CA THR A 109 -3.97 -16.50 11.19
C THR A 109 -2.52 -16.86 11.51
N ASP A 110 -1.87 -16.08 12.36
CA ASP A 110 -0.62 -16.47 13.01
C ASP A 110 -0.96 -17.06 14.39
N LYS A 111 -0.95 -18.39 14.48
CA LYS A 111 -1.27 -19.14 15.70
C LYS A 111 -0.33 -18.85 16.86
N SER A 112 0.87 -18.35 16.61
CA SER A 112 1.79 -17.97 17.68
C SER A 112 1.33 -16.73 18.46
N LEU A 113 0.34 -15.99 17.94
CA LEU A 113 -0.21 -14.80 18.57
C LEU A 113 -1.42 -15.07 19.46
N GLU A 114 -2.08 -16.22 19.30
CA GLU A 114 -3.27 -16.54 20.09
C GLU A 114 -2.95 -16.56 21.59
N GLY A 115 -3.81 -15.94 22.39
CA GLY A 115 -3.62 -15.77 23.82
C GLY A 115 -2.65 -14.66 24.24
N LYS A 116 -1.95 -14.02 23.31
CA LYS A 116 -1.12 -12.84 23.58
C LYS A 116 -1.94 -11.55 23.55
N GLU A 117 -1.30 -10.48 24.00
CA GLU A 117 -1.84 -9.12 23.94
C GLU A 117 -1.71 -8.52 22.53
N VAL A 118 -2.81 -7.94 22.05
CA VAL A 118 -2.92 -7.27 20.74
C VAL A 118 -2.09 -5.99 20.66
N PHE A 119 -1.66 -5.44 21.81
CA PHE A 119 -0.82 -4.25 21.90
C PHE A 119 0.55 -4.39 21.23
N SER A 120 1.00 -5.63 21.02
CA SER A 120 2.20 -5.91 20.22
C SER A 120 2.00 -5.66 18.72
N ILE A 121 0.74 -5.61 18.28
CA ILE A 121 0.34 -5.45 16.88
C ILE A 121 -0.22 -4.05 16.66
N ILE A 122 -1.12 -3.58 17.53
CA ILE A 122 -1.78 -2.26 17.41
C ILE A 122 -1.44 -1.36 18.61
N PRO A 123 -1.30 -0.04 18.42
CA PRO A 123 -1.21 0.92 19.52
C PRO A 123 -2.46 0.87 20.43
N MET A 124 -2.29 1.13 21.73
CA MET A 124 -3.37 1.05 22.72
C MET A 124 -4.51 2.03 22.40
N GLU A 125 -4.20 3.17 21.79
CA GLU A 125 -5.18 4.19 21.38
C GLU A 125 -6.18 3.65 20.33
N LEU A 126 -5.83 2.57 19.63
CA LEU A 126 -6.72 1.95 18.65
C LEU A 126 -7.70 0.96 19.28
N MET A 127 -7.51 0.60 20.55
CA MET A 127 -8.48 -0.24 21.25
C MET A 127 -9.82 0.50 21.40
N ASP A 128 -9.79 1.80 21.70
CA ASP A 128 -10.98 2.59 22.05
C ASP A 128 -11.70 3.22 20.86
N LEU A 129 -11.42 2.74 19.64
CA LEU A 129 -12.07 3.23 18.44
C LEU A 129 -13.58 2.92 18.45
N GLY A 130 -14.39 3.94 18.15
CA GLY A 130 -15.82 3.81 17.89
C GLY A 130 -16.16 3.45 16.44
N SER A 131 -15.18 3.44 15.54
CA SER A 131 -15.39 3.17 14.12
C SER A 131 -14.16 2.55 13.47
N ILE A 132 -14.32 2.02 12.25
CA ILE A 132 -13.22 1.41 11.47
C ILE A 132 -12.16 2.48 11.16
N LYS A 133 -10.91 2.19 11.51
CA LYS A 133 -9.73 2.99 11.17
C LYS A 133 -8.82 2.24 10.21
N ILE A 134 -8.29 2.95 9.23
CA ILE A 134 -7.30 2.43 8.28
C ILE A 134 -6.07 3.34 8.35
N GLU A 135 -4.93 2.77 8.69
CA GLU A 135 -3.66 3.48 8.85
C GLU A 135 -2.50 2.64 8.31
N GLU A 136 -1.29 3.18 8.30
CA GLU A 136 -0.09 2.41 7.98
C GLU A 136 0.56 1.89 9.27
N ASP A 137 1.08 0.67 9.24
CA ASP A 137 1.89 0.12 10.32
C ASP A 137 3.36 0.57 10.24
N ILE A 138 4.16 0.16 11.21
CA ILE A 138 5.60 0.48 11.30
C ILE A 138 6.39 -0.04 10.09
N ASN A 139 5.86 -1.05 9.39
CA ASN A 139 6.46 -1.71 8.23
C ASN A 139 5.87 -1.22 6.89
N GLU A 140 5.18 -0.07 6.87
CA GLU A 140 4.49 0.49 5.69
C GLU A 140 3.39 -0.41 5.10
N ASN A 141 2.86 -1.36 5.88
CA ASN A 141 1.66 -2.12 5.49
C ASN A 141 0.40 -1.31 5.82
N ILE A 142 -0.68 -1.56 5.08
CA ILE A 142 -1.99 -1.01 5.41
C ILE A 142 -2.59 -1.86 6.53
N ARG A 143 -2.92 -1.22 7.65
CA ARG A 143 -3.57 -1.83 8.80
C ARG A 143 -5.02 -1.35 8.90
N VAL A 144 -5.94 -2.29 8.95
CA VAL A 144 -7.35 -2.02 9.25
C VAL A 144 -7.63 -2.46 10.67
N VAL A 145 -8.22 -1.56 11.46
CA VAL A 145 -8.68 -1.84 12.82
C VAL A 145 -10.17 -1.56 12.87
N ALA A 146 -10.95 -2.60 13.12
CA ALA A 146 -12.40 -2.55 13.05
C ALA A 146 -13.02 -3.02 14.38
N PRO A 147 -13.66 -2.13 15.14
CA PRO A 147 -14.37 -2.53 16.35
C PRO A 147 -15.58 -3.39 15.98
N ILE A 148 -15.78 -4.47 16.73
CA ILE A 148 -16.95 -5.34 16.60
C ILE A 148 -17.91 -4.99 17.73
N PHE A 149 -19.13 -4.59 17.35
CA PHE A 149 -20.19 -4.25 18.28
C PHE A 149 -21.26 -5.34 18.31
N ASN A 150 -21.76 -5.64 19.49
CA ASN A 150 -23.04 -6.31 19.69
C ASN A 150 -24.03 -5.28 20.24
N LEU A 151 -25.03 -4.91 19.43
CA LEU A 151 -25.91 -3.78 19.70
C LEU A 151 -25.07 -2.51 19.92
N ASN A 152 -24.97 -2.02 21.16
CA ASN A 152 -24.21 -0.83 21.53
C ASN A 152 -22.92 -1.14 22.33
N GLN A 153 -22.64 -2.42 22.59
CA GLN A 153 -21.48 -2.84 23.35
C GLN A 153 -20.39 -3.34 22.40
N LYS A 154 -19.19 -2.74 22.46
CA LYS A 154 -18.01 -3.30 21.77
C LYS A 154 -17.67 -4.63 22.44
N ILE A 155 -17.51 -5.70 21.64
CA ILE A 155 -17.24 -7.07 22.12
C ILE A 155 -15.87 -7.58 21.66
N GLY A 156 -15.22 -6.88 20.75
CA GLY A 156 -13.88 -7.22 20.28
C GLY A 156 -13.39 -6.28 19.18
N ILE A 157 -12.21 -6.59 18.65
CA ILE A 157 -11.58 -5.82 17.58
C ILE A 157 -11.00 -6.77 16.55
N LEU A 158 -11.38 -6.55 15.30
CA LEU A 158 -10.79 -7.20 14.13
C LEU A 158 -9.62 -6.35 13.64
N VAL A 159 -8.46 -6.98 13.45
CA VAL A 159 -7.28 -6.35 12.87
C VAL A 159 -6.90 -7.11 11.60
N ILE A 160 -6.68 -6.36 10.52
CA ILE A 160 -6.16 -6.88 9.25
C ILE A 160 -4.90 -6.13 8.90
N VAL A 161 -3.84 -6.85 8.54
CA VAL A 161 -2.61 -6.29 7.98
C VAL A 161 -2.51 -6.69 6.52
N TYR A 162 -2.39 -5.70 5.64
CA TYR A 162 -2.33 -5.85 4.19
C TYR A 162 -1.03 -5.26 3.65
N LYS A 163 -0.23 -6.08 2.96
CA LYS A 163 1.02 -5.65 2.34
C LYS A 163 0.76 -4.66 1.21
N LYS A 164 1.31 -3.46 1.32
CA LYS A 164 1.23 -2.43 0.27
C LYS A 164 1.94 -2.90 -1.00
N GLU A 165 1.27 -2.81 -2.15
CA GLU A 165 1.87 -3.08 -3.45
C GLU A 165 2.64 -1.85 -3.94
N LYS A 166 3.88 -2.04 -4.40
CA LYS A 166 4.72 -0.97 -4.95
C LYS A 166 4.61 -0.99 -6.47
N VAL A 167 4.24 0.14 -7.06
CA VAL A 167 4.24 0.34 -8.52
C VAL A 167 5.68 0.64 -8.94
N SER A 168 6.32 -0.34 -9.57
CA SER A 168 7.56 -0.10 -10.33
C SER A 168 7.23 0.02 -11.81
N LEU A 169 7.79 1.05 -12.46
CA LEU A 169 7.88 1.11 -13.91
C LEU A 169 9.19 0.43 -14.34
N GLU A 170 9.32 -0.86 -14.05
CA GLU A 170 10.33 -1.64 -14.77
C GLU A 170 9.73 -2.00 -16.13
N GLU A 171 10.36 -1.49 -17.19
CA GLU A 171 10.16 -2.00 -18.55
C GLU A 171 10.40 -3.51 -18.50
N LYS A 172 9.34 -4.29 -18.72
CA LYS A 172 9.51 -5.67 -19.20
C LYS A 172 10.11 -5.58 -20.60
N GLU A 173 11.43 -5.57 -20.69
CA GLU A 173 12.18 -6.05 -21.86
C GLU A 173 13.09 -7.20 -21.44
#